data_AF-A0A8H4GVS9-F1
#
_entry.id   AF-A0A8H4GVS9-F1
#
_cell.length_a   1.000
_cell.length_b   1.000
_cell.length_c   1.000
_cell.angle_alpha   90.00
_cell.angle_beta   90.00
_cell.angle_gamma   90.00
#
_symmetry.space_group_name_H-M   'P 1'
#
loop_
_entity.id
_entity.type
_entity.pdbx_description
1 polymer ?
#
loop_
_entity_poly.entity_id
_entity_poly.type
_entity_poly.pdbx_seq_one_letter_code
_entity_poly.pdbx_strand_id
1 'polypeptide(L)'
;MALETAIYCLILVLVVNAFYHLVIQQENNALGRQYDCELPPELTKEWPLGLDRIKELWISNVEGRLLAFLCSVAEEYEPGNSITQYTLFGPRVFHILRPENVEAILSTNFKDYGFGARAAIFAPLLGNGIFTQEGAAWRHSRDLLHKQFSRVQSRNLEHFHEHVDNMVARLPLDGVVDLQPLFFNLTLDIATALLFGRSVYSLKAGVDQDADNRLFAESFNIAQEGLAKRFRIAPWHFLYNPPEFRKACADVHRFVEQYIDQFELQNNEDQDDKAYSFIKQVAQESTSKEDLRD
;
A
#
# COMPACT_ATOMS: atom_id res chain seq x y z
N MET A 1 -25.03 -30.21 10.92
CA MET A 1 -24.75 -29.42 12.14
C MET A 1 -23.64 -28.39 11.96
N ALA A 2 -22.34 -28.72 11.96
CA ALA A 2 -21.27 -27.69 11.92
C ALA A 2 -21.28 -26.79 10.66
N LEU A 3 -21.57 -27.38 9.49
CA LEU A 3 -21.67 -26.63 8.23
C LEU A 3 -22.91 -25.71 8.21
N GLU A 4 -24.05 -26.20 8.68
CA GLU A 4 -25.28 -25.41 8.76
C GLU A 4 -25.12 -24.24 9.73
N THR A 5 -24.54 -24.46 10.90
CA THR A 5 -24.25 -23.38 11.85
C THR A 5 -23.29 -22.35 11.25
N ALA A 6 -22.27 -22.77 10.50
CA ALA A 6 -21.37 -21.86 9.81
C ALA A 6 -22.08 -21.02 8.74
N ILE A 7 -22.99 -21.64 7.98
CA ILE A 7 -23.82 -20.95 6.98
C ILE A 7 -24.73 -19.92 7.67
N TYR A 8 -25.43 -20.27 8.75
CA TYR A 8 -26.28 -19.33 9.48
C TYR A 8 -25.47 -18.16 10.07
N CYS A 9 -24.29 -18.43 10.64
CA CYS A 9 -23.40 -17.38 11.12
C CYS A 9 -22.95 -16.45 9.99
N LEU A 10 -22.58 -17.00 8.82
CA LEU A 10 -22.19 -16.20 7.66
C LEU A 10 -23.34 -15.32 7.17
N ILE A 11 -24.55 -15.88 7.03
CA ILE A 11 -25.74 -15.13 6.63
C ILE A 11 -26.02 -14.00 7.62
N LEU A 12 -25.97 -14.29 8.94
CA LEU A 12 -26.19 -13.28 9.97
C LEU A 12 -25.17 -12.14 9.87
N VAL A 13 -23.88 -12.45 9.69
CA VAL A 13 -22.82 -11.44 9.51
C VAL A 13 -23.09 -10.59 8.27
N LEU A 14 -23.45 -11.21 7.14
CA LEU A 14 -23.76 -10.49 5.90
C LEU A 14 -24.97 -9.56 6.07
N VAL A 15 -26.03 -10.03 6.74
CA VAL A 15 -27.25 -9.24 6.99
C VAL A 15 -26.96 -8.07 7.92
N VAL A 16 -26.22 -8.30 9.01
CA VAL A 16 -25.82 -7.23 9.95
C VAL A 16 -24.96 -6.19 9.24
N ASN A 17 -23.98 -6.63 8.43
CA ASN A 17 -23.13 -5.71 7.68
C ASN A 17 -23.91 -4.91 6.64
N ALA A 18 -24.83 -5.56 5.92
CA ALA A 18 -25.72 -4.90 4.96
C ALA A 18 -26.61 -3.85 5.65
N PHE A 19 -27.19 -4.19 6.80
CA PHE A 19 -28.01 -3.28 7.58
C PHE A 19 -27.19 -2.09 8.09
N TYR A 20 -26.00 -2.34 8.64
CA TYR A 20 -25.09 -1.30 9.10
C TYR A 20 -24.74 -0.29 7.99
N HIS A 21 -24.36 -0.77 6.81
CA HIS A 21 -24.05 0.10 5.68
C HIS A 21 -25.27 0.82 5.10
N LEU A 22 -26.44 0.20 5.16
CA LEU A 22 -27.69 0.83 4.75
C LEU A 22 -28.05 2.00 5.68
N VAL A 23 -27.85 1.86 6.99
CA VAL A 23 -28.04 2.96 7.96
C VAL A 23 -27.07 4.10 7.66
N ILE A 24 -25.77 3.82 7.50
CA ILE A 24 -24.76 4.84 7.14
C ILE A 24 -25.11 5.54 5.83
N GLN A 25 -25.60 4.79 4.84
CA GLN A 25 -26.02 5.38 3.57
C GLN A 25 -27.21 6.32 3.74
N GLN A 26 -28.17 5.98 4.61
CA GLN A 26 -29.29 6.87 4.91
C GLN A 26 -28.83 8.16 5.59
N GLU A 27 -27.93 8.06 6.57
CA GLU A 27 -27.33 9.22 7.25
C GLU A 27 -26.57 10.11 6.26
N ASN A 28 -25.72 9.53 5.42
CA ASN A 28 -24.98 10.26 4.38
C ASN A 28 -25.92 10.93 3.36
N ASN A 29 -27.01 10.26 2.97
CA ASN A 29 -28.00 10.85 2.08
C ASN A 29 -28.78 11.98 2.75
N ALA A 30 -29.09 11.85 4.04
CA ALA A 30 -29.74 12.91 4.81
C ALA A 30 -28.82 14.14 4.93
N LEU A 31 -27.54 13.93 5.22
CA LEU A 31 -26.53 14.98 5.22
C LEU A 31 -26.43 15.65 3.84
N GLY A 32 -26.35 14.87 2.76
CA GLY A 32 -26.34 15.41 1.40
C GLY A 32 -27.55 16.31 1.10
N ARG A 33 -28.76 15.91 1.52
CA ARG A 33 -29.97 16.72 1.38
C ARG A 33 -29.94 18.02 2.21
N GLN A 34 -29.24 18.05 3.34
CA GLN A 34 -29.09 19.28 4.13
C GLN A 34 -28.20 20.32 3.44
N TYR A 35 -27.27 19.87 2.59
CA TYR A 35 -26.36 20.72 1.82
C TYR A 35 -26.76 20.87 0.35
N ASP A 36 -28.00 20.49 -0.01
CA ASP A 36 -28.49 20.49 -1.40
C ASP A 36 -27.57 19.77 -2.39
N CYS A 37 -26.88 18.72 -1.92
CA CYS A 37 -25.98 17.92 -2.75
C CYS A 37 -26.75 16.93 -3.63
N GLU A 38 -26.37 16.85 -4.89
CA GLU A 38 -26.79 15.79 -5.80
C GLU A 38 -25.80 14.63 -5.78
N LEU A 39 -26.31 13.40 -5.92
CA LEU A 39 -25.46 12.22 -6.03
C LEU A 39 -24.87 12.13 -7.44
N PRO A 40 -23.56 11.82 -7.57
CA PRO A 40 -22.99 11.47 -8.86
C PRO A 40 -23.67 10.24 -9.46
N PRO A 41 -23.67 10.08 -10.80
CA PRO A 41 -24.23 8.91 -11.46
C PRO A 41 -23.63 7.61 -10.89
N GLU A 42 -24.45 6.56 -10.86
CA GLU A 42 -23.98 5.24 -10.46
C GLU A 42 -23.20 4.60 -11.62
N LEU A 43 -22.09 3.93 -11.30
CA LEU A 43 -21.33 3.12 -12.22
C LEU A 43 -22.22 2.05 -12.87
N THR A 44 -22.24 2.03 -14.20
CA THR A 44 -23.01 1.11 -15.02
C THR A 44 -22.56 -0.31 -14.70
N LYS A 45 -23.52 -1.17 -14.43
CA LYS A 45 -23.29 -2.57 -14.09
C LYS A 45 -24.31 -3.46 -14.77
N GLU A 46 -23.84 -4.56 -15.33
CA GLU A 46 -24.69 -5.56 -15.96
C GLU A 46 -25.14 -6.62 -14.96
N TRP A 47 -24.29 -6.94 -13.99
CA TRP A 47 -24.54 -8.01 -13.03
C TRP A 47 -25.00 -7.44 -11.69
N PRO A 48 -25.84 -8.17 -10.94
CA PRO A 48 -26.22 -7.78 -9.59
C PRO A 48 -24.99 -7.46 -8.74
N LEU A 49 -25.10 -6.40 -7.93
CA LEU A 49 -24.08 -6.00 -6.94
C LEU A 49 -22.72 -5.60 -7.56
N GLY A 50 -22.66 -5.36 -8.88
CA GLY A 50 -21.46 -4.88 -9.57
C GLY A 50 -20.35 -5.91 -9.72
N LEU A 51 -20.69 -7.21 -9.68
CA LEU A 51 -19.71 -8.30 -9.80
C LEU A 51 -18.98 -8.30 -11.14
N ASP A 52 -19.66 -7.87 -12.20
CA ASP A 52 -19.08 -7.64 -13.53
C ASP A 52 -17.95 -6.60 -13.47
N ARG A 53 -18.13 -5.51 -12.72
CA ARG A 53 -17.09 -4.48 -12.55
C ARG A 53 -15.85 -5.02 -11.83
N ILE A 54 -16.04 -5.87 -10.81
CA ILE A 54 -14.92 -6.52 -10.11
C ILE A 54 -14.17 -7.46 -11.07
N LYS A 55 -14.91 -8.26 -11.85
CA LYS A 55 -14.32 -9.16 -12.84
C LYS A 55 -13.52 -8.39 -13.89
N GLU A 56 -14.06 -7.31 -14.45
CA GLU A 56 -13.37 -6.50 -15.45
C GLU A 56 -12.11 -5.82 -14.90
N LEU A 57 -12.17 -5.32 -13.66
CA LEU A 57 -11.01 -4.78 -12.96
C LEU A 57 -9.89 -5.83 -12.83
N TRP A 58 -10.25 -7.06 -12.47
CA TRP A 58 -9.31 -8.18 -12.34
C TRP A 58 -8.72 -8.60 -13.69
N ILE A 59 -9.55 -8.79 -14.72
CA ILE A 59 -9.10 -9.16 -16.07
C ILE A 59 -8.19 -8.08 -16.63
N SER A 60 -8.58 -6.81 -16.56
CA SER A 60 -7.78 -5.69 -17.06
C SER A 60 -6.43 -5.59 -16.37
N ASN A 61 -6.36 -5.93 -15.09
CA ASN A 61 -5.10 -6.00 -14.36
C ASN A 61 -4.19 -7.14 -14.84
N VAL A 62 -4.74 -8.35 -15.01
CA VAL A 62 -3.98 -9.51 -15.51
C VAL A 62 -3.47 -9.27 -16.93
N GLU A 63 -4.26 -8.56 -17.75
CA GLU A 63 -3.90 -8.19 -19.14
C GLU A 63 -2.98 -6.97 -19.22
N GLY A 64 -2.57 -6.36 -18.10
CA GLY A 64 -1.66 -5.20 -18.09
C GLY A 64 -2.29 -3.89 -18.61
N ARG A 65 -3.62 -3.82 -18.70
CA ARG A 65 -4.40 -2.70 -19.26
C ARG A 65 -5.27 -1.99 -18.22
N LEU A 66 -4.96 -2.16 -16.94
CA LEU A 66 -5.76 -1.61 -15.82
C LEU A 66 -5.93 -0.09 -15.92
N LEU A 67 -4.85 0.65 -16.18
CA LEU A 67 -4.92 2.11 -16.31
C LEU A 67 -5.83 2.52 -17.47
N ALA A 68 -5.67 1.89 -18.64
CA ALA A 68 -6.50 2.18 -19.80
C ALA A 68 -7.98 1.89 -19.53
N PHE A 69 -8.30 0.81 -18.81
CA PHE A 69 -9.66 0.50 -18.36
C PHE A 69 -10.23 1.57 -17.42
N LEU A 70 -9.47 2.01 -16.42
CA LEU A 70 -9.93 3.04 -15.48
C LEU A 70 -10.13 4.39 -16.20
N CYS A 71 -9.26 4.73 -17.15
CA CYS A 71 -9.41 5.92 -17.99
C CYS A 71 -10.66 5.82 -18.88
N SER A 72 -10.92 4.68 -19.53
CA SER A 72 -12.13 4.52 -20.35
C SER A 72 -13.41 4.64 -19.54
N VAL A 73 -13.42 4.12 -18.30
CA VAL A 73 -14.55 4.33 -17.39
C VAL A 73 -14.68 5.81 -17.04
N ALA A 74 -13.59 6.52 -16.76
CA ALA A 74 -13.64 7.95 -16.47
C ALA A 74 -14.23 8.78 -17.63
N GLU A 75 -13.81 8.47 -18.86
CA GLU A 75 -14.27 9.13 -20.09
C GLU A 75 -15.78 8.93 -20.35
N GLU A 76 -16.33 7.77 -19.99
CA GLU A 76 -17.78 7.49 -20.13
C GLU A 76 -18.67 8.44 -19.31
N TYR A 77 -18.14 9.01 -18.23
CA TYR A 77 -18.88 9.88 -17.30
C TYR A 77 -18.51 11.36 -17.42
N GLU A 78 -18.04 11.78 -18.59
CA GLU A 78 -17.89 13.19 -18.93
C GLU A 78 -19.24 13.89 -19.23
N PRO A 79 -19.39 15.20 -18.92
CA PRO A 79 -18.48 16.04 -18.16
C PRO A 79 -18.77 15.92 -16.67
N GLY A 80 -17.90 15.26 -15.90
CA GLY A 80 -18.04 15.25 -14.45
C GLY A 80 -17.15 14.25 -13.74
N ASN A 81 -16.87 13.12 -14.39
CA ASN A 81 -15.85 12.13 -14.03
C ASN A 81 -15.91 11.78 -12.54
N SER A 82 -17.12 11.79 -11.99
CA SER A 82 -17.39 11.48 -10.59
C SER A 82 -18.51 10.47 -10.62
N ILE A 83 -18.28 9.31 -10.02
CA ILE A 83 -19.22 8.19 -10.05
C ILE A 83 -19.38 7.60 -8.67
N THR A 84 -20.57 7.07 -8.41
CA THR A 84 -20.83 6.27 -7.22
C THR A 84 -20.85 4.79 -7.59
N GLN A 85 -20.41 3.94 -6.68
CA GLN A 85 -20.45 2.50 -6.87
C GLN A 85 -20.93 1.84 -5.58
N TYR A 86 -21.99 1.05 -5.68
CA TYR A 86 -22.42 0.19 -4.58
C TYR A 86 -21.60 -1.08 -4.57
N THR A 87 -20.90 -1.34 -3.47
CA THR A 87 -20.16 -2.58 -3.29
C THR A 87 -21.08 -3.69 -2.77
N LEU A 88 -20.71 -4.94 -3.07
CA LEU A 88 -21.37 -6.12 -2.50
C LEU A 88 -21.35 -6.02 -0.97
N PHE A 89 -22.51 -5.98 -0.31
CA PHE A 89 -22.72 -5.82 1.14
C PHE A 89 -21.71 -4.89 1.86
N GLY A 90 -21.30 -3.80 1.24
CA GLY A 90 -20.26 -2.89 1.72
C GLY A 90 -20.67 -1.42 1.60
N PRO A 91 -19.73 -0.48 1.83
CA PRO A 91 -20.02 0.94 1.71
C PRO A 91 -20.25 1.34 0.24
N ARG A 92 -20.93 2.48 0.05
CA ARG A 92 -20.94 3.19 -1.22
C ARG A 92 -19.56 3.82 -1.45
N VAL A 93 -18.94 3.50 -2.57
CA VAL A 93 -17.67 4.06 -3.01
C VAL A 93 -17.93 5.25 -3.92
N PHE A 94 -17.11 6.29 -3.80
CA PHE A 94 -17.10 7.45 -4.68
C PHE A 94 -15.77 7.46 -5.42
N HIS A 95 -15.82 7.46 -6.75
CA HIS A 95 -14.65 7.73 -7.58
C HIS A 95 -14.69 9.20 -7.96
N ILE A 96 -13.58 9.91 -7.69
CA ILE A 96 -13.54 11.37 -7.73
C ILE A 96 -12.35 11.78 -8.58
N LEU A 97 -12.61 12.36 -9.75
CA LEU A 97 -11.56 12.73 -10.69
C LEU A 97 -11.51 14.25 -10.98
N ARG A 98 -12.51 15.02 -10.53
CA ARG A 98 -12.45 16.49 -10.63
C ARG A 98 -11.33 17.05 -9.74
N PRO A 99 -10.38 17.83 -10.28
CA PRO A 99 -9.26 18.35 -9.51
C PRO A 99 -9.66 19.10 -8.24
N GLU A 100 -10.71 19.90 -8.29
CA GLU A 100 -11.19 20.72 -7.17
C GLU A 100 -11.71 19.82 -6.02
N ASN A 101 -12.35 18.71 -6.37
CA ASN A 101 -12.83 17.73 -5.39
C ASN A 101 -11.68 16.91 -4.81
N VAL A 102 -10.68 16.57 -5.64
CA VAL A 102 -9.46 15.90 -5.17
C VAL A 102 -8.69 16.81 -4.20
N GLU A 103 -8.56 18.09 -4.51
CA GLU A 103 -7.97 19.10 -3.62
C GLU A 103 -8.75 19.23 -2.31
N ALA A 104 -10.10 19.29 -2.39
CA ALA A 104 -10.93 19.37 -1.20
C ALA A 104 -10.66 18.20 -0.24
N ILE A 105 -10.52 16.98 -0.76
CA ILE A 105 -10.30 15.78 0.05
C ILE A 105 -8.87 15.69 0.58
N LEU A 106 -7.87 15.97 -0.27
CA LEU A 106 -6.46 15.75 0.06
C LEU A 106 -5.78 16.95 0.71
N SER A 107 -6.41 18.13 0.70
CA SER A 107 -5.83 19.38 1.19
C SER A 107 -6.83 20.18 2.03
N THR A 108 -7.84 20.81 1.40
CA THR A 108 -8.67 21.86 2.03
C THR A 108 -9.44 21.35 3.25
N ASN A 109 -10.06 20.18 3.12
CA ASN A 109 -10.90 19.55 4.13
C ASN A 109 -10.28 18.24 4.63
N PHE A 110 -8.94 18.11 4.59
CA PHE A 110 -8.24 16.85 4.90
C PHE A 110 -8.65 16.21 6.24
N LYS A 111 -8.98 17.03 7.25
CA LYS A 111 -9.39 16.54 8.58
C LYS A 111 -10.75 15.85 8.61
N ASP A 112 -11.58 16.07 7.59
CA ASP A 112 -12.93 15.52 7.49
C ASP A 112 -12.94 14.12 6.84
N TYR A 113 -11.81 13.70 6.27
CA TYR A 113 -11.67 12.43 5.55
C TYR A 113 -10.68 11.50 6.26
N GLY A 114 -11.05 10.22 6.34
CA GLY A 114 -10.20 9.13 6.80
C GLY A 114 -9.82 8.17 5.67
N PHE A 115 -8.89 7.28 5.98
CA PHE A 115 -8.41 6.17 5.18
C PHE A 115 -9.37 4.98 5.14
N GLY A 116 -10.34 4.91 6.05
CA GLY A 116 -11.37 3.86 6.06
C GLY A 116 -10.78 2.45 6.16
N ALA A 117 -11.11 1.57 5.22
CA ALA A 117 -10.65 0.17 5.23
C ALA A 117 -9.13 -0.01 5.02
N ARG A 118 -8.41 1.05 4.60
CA ARG A 118 -6.97 1.00 4.30
C ARG A 118 -6.16 0.44 5.46
N ALA A 119 -6.39 0.89 6.69
CA ALA A 119 -5.64 0.41 7.84
C ALA A 119 -5.70 -1.12 7.95
N ALA A 120 -6.90 -1.71 7.85
CA ALA A 120 -7.10 -3.16 7.92
C ALA A 120 -6.60 -3.94 6.68
N ILE A 121 -6.56 -3.28 5.51
CA ILE A 121 -5.99 -3.84 4.28
C ILE A 121 -4.48 -3.99 4.42
N PHE A 122 -3.81 -2.94 4.87
CA PHE A 122 -2.35 -2.80 4.90
C PHE A 122 -1.67 -3.33 6.17
N ALA A 123 -2.42 -3.43 7.28
CA ALA A 123 -1.91 -3.90 8.57
C ALA A 123 -1.05 -5.18 8.53
N PRO A 124 -1.37 -6.24 7.73
CA PRO A 124 -0.56 -7.46 7.75
C PRO A 124 0.91 -7.27 7.34
N LEU A 125 1.24 -6.26 6.54
CA LEU A 125 2.62 -5.96 6.14
C LEU A 125 3.14 -4.68 6.77
N LEU A 126 2.33 -3.61 6.79
CA LEU A 126 2.78 -2.27 7.17
C LEU A 126 2.42 -1.90 8.62
N GLY A 127 1.82 -2.83 9.36
CA GLY A 127 1.49 -2.66 10.77
C GLY A 127 0.80 -1.33 11.07
N ASN A 128 1.23 -0.68 12.16
CA ASN A 128 0.77 0.65 12.58
C ASN A 128 1.71 1.77 12.10
N GLY A 129 2.02 1.83 10.80
CA GLY A 129 2.87 2.87 10.22
C GLY A 129 2.12 4.05 9.56
N ILE A 130 2.86 4.88 8.83
CA ILE A 130 2.33 6.08 8.14
C ILE A 130 1.18 5.80 7.15
N PHE A 131 1.09 4.57 6.62
CA PHE A 131 0.05 4.20 5.66
C PHE A 131 -1.26 3.72 6.32
N THR A 132 -1.24 3.46 7.63
CA THR A 132 -2.38 2.91 8.39
C THR A 132 -2.83 3.84 9.52
N GLN A 133 -1.95 4.71 10.01
CA GLN A 133 -2.26 5.74 11.02
C GLN A 133 -3.06 6.91 10.43
N GLU A 134 -3.83 7.58 11.29
CA GLU A 134 -4.57 8.82 11.00
C GLU A 134 -4.30 9.90 12.06
N GLY A 135 -4.72 11.13 11.78
CA GLY A 135 -4.71 12.22 12.77
C GLY A 135 -3.32 12.55 13.31
N ALA A 136 -3.20 12.64 14.63
CA ALA A 136 -1.96 13.05 15.29
C ALA A 136 -0.82 12.03 15.11
N ALA A 137 -1.13 10.73 15.13
CA ALA A 137 -0.15 9.67 14.92
C ALA A 137 0.44 9.75 13.50
N TRP A 138 -0.42 9.85 12.48
CA TRP A 138 0.03 10.04 11.10
C TRP A 138 0.91 11.28 10.93
N ARG A 139 0.50 12.40 11.55
CA ARG A 139 1.27 13.66 11.48
C ARG A 139 2.67 13.49 12.08
N HIS A 140 2.77 12.83 13.23
CA HIS A 140 4.05 12.55 13.88
C HIS A 140 4.96 11.72 12.95
N SER A 141 4.46 10.60 12.43
CA SER A 141 5.20 9.74 11.49
C SER A 141 5.61 10.48 10.21
N ARG A 142 4.72 11.32 9.66
CA ARG A 142 5.01 12.16 8.49
C ARG A 142 6.12 13.17 8.76
N ASP A 143 6.05 13.86 9.89
CA ASP A 143 7.04 14.88 10.27
C ASP A 143 8.42 14.25 10.54
N LEU A 144 8.45 13.04 11.11
CA LEU A 144 9.66 12.24 11.29
C LEU A 144 10.30 11.88 9.93
N LEU A 145 9.54 11.28 9.01
CA LEU A 145 10.03 10.92 7.68
C LEU A 145 10.46 12.13 6.86
N HIS A 146 9.67 13.22 6.88
CA HIS A 146 9.98 14.45 6.15
C HIS A 146 11.35 15.04 6.54
N LYS A 147 11.66 15.07 7.85
CA LYS A 147 12.97 15.52 8.34
C LYS A 147 14.10 14.64 7.80
N GLN A 148 13.89 13.33 7.71
CA GLN A 148 14.90 12.42 7.19
C GLN A 148 15.13 12.61 5.69
N PHE A 149 14.06 12.65 4.88
CA PHE A 149 14.18 12.83 3.43
C PHE A 149 14.79 14.18 3.06
N SER A 150 14.48 15.25 3.79
CA SER A 150 15.10 16.57 3.57
C SER A 150 16.61 16.54 3.78
N ARG A 151 17.11 15.70 4.69
CA ARG A 151 18.55 15.49 4.93
C ARG A 151 19.18 14.57 3.89
N VAL A 152 18.44 13.60 3.35
CA VAL A 152 18.92 12.78 2.22
C VAL A 152 19.06 13.63 0.96
N GLN A 153 18.12 14.54 0.69
CA GLN A 153 18.16 15.40 -0.49
C GLN A 153 19.39 16.33 -0.51
N SER A 154 19.97 16.63 0.66
CA SER A 154 21.23 17.37 0.79
C SER A 154 22.48 16.48 0.79
N ARG A 155 22.35 15.16 0.71
CA ARG A 155 23.47 14.21 0.58
C ARG A 155 23.93 14.06 -0.87
N ASN A 156 25.20 13.70 -0.99
CA ASN A 156 25.87 13.46 -2.26
C ASN A 156 25.23 12.26 -3.00
N LEU A 157 24.94 12.44 -4.29
CA LEU A 157 24.34 11.43 -5.18
C LEU A 157 25.21 10.17 -5.35
N GLU A 158 26.43 10.18 -4.82
CA GLU A 158 27.35 9.04 -4.77
C GLU A 158 26.71 7.73 -4.26
N HIS A 159 25.73 7.82 -3.35
CA HIS A 159 25.05 6.63 -2.80
C HIS A 159 24.21 5.89 -3.86
N PHE A 160 23.87 6.56 -4.97
CA PHE A 160 23.15 5.95 -6.08
C PHE A 160 24.08 5.29 -7.10
N HIS A 161 25.36 5.69 -7.16
CA HIS A 161 26.28 5.26 -8.22
C HIS A 161 26.44 3.75 -8.27
N GLU A 162 26.71 3.11 -7.13
CA GLU A 162 26.89 1.65 -7.09
C GLU A 162 25.64 0.92 -7.62
N HIS A 163 24.45 1.33 -7.21
CA HIS A 163 23.22 0.65 -7.62
C HIS A 163 22.90 0.89 -9.09
N VAL A 164 23.19 2.08 -9.62
CA VAL A 164 23.08 2.36 -11.06
C VAL A 164 24.11 1.53 -11.85
N ASP A 165 25.36 1.45 -11.40
CA ASP A 165 26.41 0.65 -12.03
C ASP A 165 26.04 -0.84 -12.04
N ASN A 166 25.52 -1.36 -10.93
CA ASN A 166 25.00 -2.73 -10.84
C ASN A 166 23.85 -2.96 -11.84
N MET A 167 22.96 -1.98 -12.04
CA MET A 167 21.88 -2.07 -13.01
C MET A 167 22.42 -2.05 -14.45
N VAL A 168 23.34 -1.14 -14.76
CA VAL A 168 23.96 -1.04 -16.10
C VAL A 168 24.73 -2.31 -16.44
N ALA A 169 25.43 -2.91 -15.47
CA ALA A 169 26.13 -4.18 -15.66
C ALA A 169 25.20 -5.36 -16.00
N ARG A 170 23.89 -5.25 -15.73
CA ARG A 170 22.88 -6.25 -16.11
C ARG A 170 22.35 -6.05 -17.52
N LEU A 171 22.63 -4.92 -18.16
CA LEU A 171 22.18 -4.65 -19.52
C LEU A 171 23.07 -5.41 -20.53
N PRO A 172 22.49 -6.19 -21.46
CA PRO A 172 23.24 -6.74 -22.57
C PRO A 172 23.76 -5.63 -23.47
N LEU A 173 24.82 -5.93 -24.24
CA LEU A 173 25.40 -5.00 -25.21
C LEU A 173 24.46 -4.73 -26.39
N ASP A 174 23.57 -5.68 -26.70
CA ASP A 174 22.62 -5.65 -27.80
C ASP A 174 21.31 -6.38 -27.46
N GLY A 175 20.25 -6.06 -28.21
CA GLY A 175 18.93 -6.69 -28.08
C GLY A 175 17.89 -5.86 -27.32
N VAL A 176 16.72 -6.47 -27.12
CA VAL A 176 15.59 -5.86 -26.41
C VAL A 176 15.64 -6.30 -24.95
N VAL A 177 15.55 -5.33 -24.03
CA VAL A 177 15.62 -5.55 -22.59
C VAL A 177 14.34 -5.04 -21.94
N ASP A 178 13.76 -5.85 -21.07
CA ASP A 178 12.73 -5.37 -20.16
C ASP A 178 13.38 -4.63 -18.98
N LEU A 179 13.25 -3.31 -18.95
CA LEU A 179 13.82 -2.45 -17.91
C LEU A 179 12.98 -2.46 -16.63
N GLN A 180 11.73 -2.90 -16.67
CA GLN A 180 10.83 -2.80 -15.52
C GLN A 180 11.35 -3.58 -14.29
N PRO A 181 11.77 -4.86 -14.40
CA PRO A 181 12.37 -5.58 -13.28
C PRO A 181 13.66 -4.93 -12.77
N LEU A 182 14.46 -4.36 -13.67
CA LEU A 182 15.71 -3.69 -13.32
C LEU A 182 15.46 -2.41 -12.52
N PHE A 183 14.44 -1.63 -12.88
CA PHE A 183 14.04 -0.46 -12.11
C PHE A 183 13.47 -0.83 -10.75
N PHE A 184 12.68 -1.89 -10.63
CA PHE A 184 12.21 -2.37 -9.33
C PHE A 184 13.40 -2.76 -8.43
N ASN A 185 14.34 -3.55 -8.95
CA ASN A 185 15.53 -3.94 -8.20
C ASN A 185 16.41 -2.73 -7.82
N LEU A 186 16.60 -1.78 -8.75
CA LEU A 186 17.32 -0.53 -8.49
C LEU A 186 16.67 0.25 -7.33
N THR A 187 15.34 0.44 -7.37
CA THR A 187 14.64 1.17 -6.31
C THR A 187 14.67 0.45 -4.97
N LEU A 188 14.61 -0.88 -4.97
CA LEU A 188 14.74 -1.68 -3.75
C LEU A 188 16.13 -1.57 -3.14
N ASP A 189 17.17 -1.67 -3.97
CA ASP A 189 18.57 -1.60 -3.55
C ASP A 189 18.91 -0.24 -2.96
N ILE A 190 18.44 0.84 -3.60
CA ILE A 190 18.57 2.21 -3.13
C ILE A 190 17.80 2.41 -1.81
N ALA A 191 16.53 1.99 -1.76
CA ALA A 191 15.68 2.22 -0.59
C ALA A 191 16.24 1.50 0.64
N THR A 192 16.67 0.25 0.48
CA THR A 192 17.29 -0.53 1.56
C THR A 192 18.62 0.07 1.99
N ALA A 193 19.49 0.49 1.05
CA ALA A 193 20.73 1.20 1.38
C ALA A 193 20.48 2.49 2.17
N LEU A 194 19.42 3.25 1.83
CA LEU A 194 19.09 4.49 2.51
C LEU A 194 18.47 4.28 3.89
N LEU A 195 17.52 3.35 4.01
CA LEU A 195 16.76 3.13 5.23
C LEU A 195 17.59 2.37 6.27
N PHE A 196 18.30 1.37 5.78
CA PHE A 196 19.04 0.45 6.62
C PHE A 196 20.52 0.80 6.70
N GLY A 197 21.09 1.48 5.71
CA GLY A 197 22.53 1.71 5.61
C GLY A 197 23.25 0.62 4.79
N ARG A 198 22.54 -0.43 4.36
CA ARG A 198 23.05 -1.47 3.45
C ARG A 198 21.98 -1.91 2.46
N SER A 199 22.42 -2.19 1.24
CA SER A 199 21.55 -2.71 0.19
C SER A 199 21.25 -4.19 0.35
N VAL A 200 20.11 -4.63 -0.17
CA VAL A 200 19.81 -6.06 -0.36
C VAL A 200 20.44 -6.63 -1.63
N TYR A 201 21.05 -5.79 -2.46
CA TYR A 201 21.76 -6.17 -3.68
C TYR A 201 20.93 -7.09 -4.61
N SER A 202 19.64 -6.78 -4.76
CA SER A 202 18.72 -7.45 -5.67
C SER A 202 19.16 -7.38 -7.13
N LEU A 203 19.95 -6.36 -7.52
CA LEU A 203 20.58 -6.30 -8.85
C LEU A 203 21.72 -7.31 -9.04
N LYS A 204 22.24 -7.90 -7.96
CA LYS A 204 23.25 -8.97 -7.97
C LYS A 204 22.66 -10.38 -7.82
N ALA A 205 21.33 -10.50 -7.96
CA ALA A 205 20.65 -11.79 -7.91
C ALA A 205 21.25 -12.78 -8.94
N GLY A 206 21.62 -13.97 -8.45
CA GLY A 206 22.23 -15.04 -9.27
C GLY A 206 23.74 -14.90 -9.50
N VAL A 207 24.39 -13.88 -8.94
CA VAL A 207 25.85 -13.73 -8.92
C VAL A 207 26.37 -14.02 -7.51
N ASP A 208 26.06 -13.15 -6.56
CA ASP A 208 26.61 -13.16 -5.20
C ASP A 208 25.65 -12.58 -4.15
N GLN A 209 24.34 -12.52 -4.45
CA GLN A 209 23.34 -12.04 -3.49
C GLN A 209 23.21 -13.00 -2.29
N ASP A 210 23.24 -12.43 -1.08
CA ASP A 210 22.95 -13.13 0.17
C ASP A 210 21.56 -13.78 0.17
N ALA A 211 21.45 -14.96 0.80
CA ALA A 211 20.24 -15.76 0.77
C ALA A 211 19.06 -15.11 1.53
N ASP A 212 19.33 -14.46 2.66
CA ASP A 212 18.31 -13.74 3.44
C ASP A 212 17.86 -12.47 2.69
N ASN A 213 18.79 -11.75 2.08
CA ASN A 213 18.46 -10.60 1.22
C ASN A 213 17.57 -10.98 0.03
N ARG A 214 17.86 -12.12 -0.62
CA ARG A 214 17.02 -12.64 -1.71
C ARG A 214 15.62 -13.00 -1.21
N LEU A 215 15.54 -13.72 -0.09
CA LEU A 215 14.26 -14.09 0.51
C LEU A 215 13.43 -12.85 0.87
N PHE A 216 14.06 -11.80 1.41
CA PHE A 216 13.39 -10.53 1.68
C PHE A 216 12.82 -9.91 0.40
N ALA A 217 13.62 -9.80 -0.68
CA ALA A 217 13.17 -9.19 -1.93
C ALA A 217 11.98 -9.96 -2.56
N GLU A 218 12.05 -11.29 -2.57
CA GLU A 218 10.97 -12.15 -3.06
C GLU A 218 9.70 -12.02 -2.20
N SER A 219 9.84 -12.12 -0.88
CA SER A 219 8.72 -11.99 0.06
C SER A 219 8.11 -10.60 0.04
N PHE A 220 8.90 -9.54 -0.12
CA PHE A 220 8.39 -8.18 -0.24
C PHE A 220 7.49 -8.00 -1.46
N ASN A 221 7.90 -8.52 -2.63
CA ASN A 221 7.07 -8.50 -3.83
C ASN A 221 5.75 -9.29 -3.65
N ILE A 222 5.81 -10.49 -3.08
CA ILE A 222 4.61 -11.32 -2.81
C ILE A 222 3.66 -10.59 -1.84
N ALA A 223 4.20 -9.98 -0.79
CA ALA A 223 3.42 -9.24 0.19
C ALA A 223 2.76 -8.01 -0.43
N GLN A 224 3.48 -7.22 -1.25
CA GLN A 224 2.93 -6.08 -1.98
C GLN A 224 1.80 -6.49 -2.94
N GLU A 225 1.99 -7.58 -3.70
CA GLU A 225 0.94 -8.11 -4.58
C GLU A 225 -0.28 -8.56 -3.77
N GLY A 226 -0.07 -9.21 -2.63
CA GLY A 226 -1.13 -9.62 -1.73
C GLY A 226 -1.92 -8.45 -1.16
N LEU A 227 -1.25 -7.37 -0.72
CA LEU A 227 -1.90 -6.13 -0.31
C LEU A 227 -2.72 -5.50 -1.45
N ALA A 228 -2.18 -5.48 -2.66
CA ALA A 228 -2.86 -4.94 -3.82
C ALA A 228 -4.13 -5.76 -4.16
N LYS A 229 -4.09 -7.09 -4.01
CA LYS A 229 -5.28 -7.96 -4.17
C LYS A 229 -6.31 -7.70 -3.07
N ARG A 230 -5.87 -7.58 -1.81
CA ARG A 230 -6.72 -7.19 -0.67
C ARG A 230 -7.42 -5.85 -0.90
N PHE A 231 -6.70 -4.86 -1.44
CA PHE A 231 -7.26 -3.55 -1.76
C PHE A 231 -8.35 -3.61 -2.83
N ARG A 232 -8.13 -4.37 -3.92
CA ARG A 232 -9.10 -4.50 -5.04
C ARG A 232 -10.42 -5.14 -4.63
N ILE A 233 -10.43 -5.96 -3.58
CA ILE A 233 -11.65 -6.62 -3.08
C ILE A 233 -12.26 -5.92 -1.85
N ALA A 234 -11.74 -4.75 -1.46
CA ALA A 234 -12.27 -4.02 -0.31
C ALA A 234 -13.78 -3.74 -0.46
N PRO A 235 -14.58 -3.87 0.63
CA PRO A 235 -14.16 -4.08 2.01
C PRO A 235 -13.88 -5.55 2.39
N TRP A 236 -13.97 -6.50 1.45
CA TRP A 236 -13.80 -7.95 1.69
C TRP A 236 -12.35 -8.40 1.75
N HIS A 237 -11.42 -7.51 2.08
CA HIS A 237 -9.98 -7.77 2.09
C HIS A 237 -9.60 -8.97 2.96
N PHE A 238 -10.36 -9.25 4.02
CA PHE A 238 -10.16 -10.41 4.90
C PHE A 238 -10.34 -11.77 4.19
N LEU A 239 -11.07 -11.83 3.08
CA LEU A 239 -11.23 -13.07 2.28
C LEU A 239 -9.94 -13.45 1.56
N TYR A 240 -9.06 -12.48 1.27
CA TYR A 240 -7.76 -12.76 0.68
C TYR A 240 -6.70 -12.86 1.78
N ASN A 241 -6.42 -14.09 2.20
CA ASN A 241 -5.36 -14.37 3.18
C ASN A 241 -4.71 -15.74 2.91
N PRO A 242 -4.06 -15.98 1.76
CA PRO A 242 -3.39 -17.25 1.49
C PRO A 242 -2.16 -17.46 2.38
N PRO A 243 -1.73 -18.72 2.64
CA PRO A 243 -0.54 -19.02 3.44
C PRO A 243 0.73 -18.34 2.92
N GLU A 244 0.87 -18.27 1.59
CA GLU A 244 1.99 -17.63 0.93
C GLU A 244 2.10 -16.14 1.27
N PHE A 245 0.99 -15.40 1.22
CA PHE A 245 0.95 -13.98 1.63
C PHE A 245 1.33 -13.80 3.10
N ARG A 246 0.79 -14.63 3.99
CA ARG A 246 1.12 -14.54 5.43
C ARG A 246 2.59 -14.82 5.69
N LYS A 247 3.14 -15.85 5.03
CA LYS A 247 4.55 -16.19 5.14
C LYS A 247 5.42 -15.04 4.63
N ALA A 248 5.07 -14.47 3.48
CA ALA A 248 5.78 -13.33 2.91
C ALA A 248 5.79 -12.12 3.85
N CYS A 249 4.64 -11.75 4.44
CA CYS A 249 4.58 -10.71 5.47
C CYS A 249 5.51 -11.01 6.66
N ALA A 250 5.47 -12.25 7.18
CA ALA A 250 6.30 -12.66 8.30
C ALA A 250 7.80 -12.66 7.96
N ASP A 251 8.18 -13.04 6.74
CA ASP A 251 9.56 -13.02 6.27
C ASP A 251 10.08 -11.58 6.14
N VAL A 252 9.24 -10.64 5.68
CA VAL A 252 9.57 -9.20 5.66
C VAL A 252 9.75 -8.67 7.09
N HIS A 253 8.81 -8.94 8.00
CA HIS A 253 8.93 -8.51 9.40
C HIS A 253 10.18 -9.07 10.07
N ARG A 254 10.44 -10.37 9.89
CA ARG A 254 11.65 -11.03 10.41
C ARG A 254 12.91 -10.34 9.91
N PHE A 255 12.99 -10.02 8.62
CA PHE A 255 14.17 -9.37 8.05
C PHE A 255 14.41 -7.98 8.65
N VAL A 256 13.35 -7.16 8.76
CA VAL A 256 13.44 -5.82 9.35
C VAL A 256 13.80 -5.91 10.84
N GLU A 257 13.20 -6.84 11.58
CA GLU A 257 13.49 -7.05 13.00
C GLU A 257 14.93 -7.52 13.26
N GLN A 258 15.46 -8.41 12.42
CA GLN A 258 16.88 -8.80 12.45
C GLN A 258 17.79 -7.61 12.17
N TYR A 259 17.36 -6.70 11.30
CA TYR A 259 18.10 -5.47 11.04
C TYR A 259 18.16 -4.58 12.27
N ILE A 260 17.01 -4.37 12.92
CA ILE A 260 16.91 -3.59 14.15
C ILE A 260 17.84 -4.18 15.22
N ASP A 261 17.84 -5.50 15.40
CA ASP A 261 18.72 -6.16 16.38
C ASP A 261 20.22 -5.93 16.07
N GLN A 262 20.62 -6.04 14.80
CA GLN A 262 22.01 -5.80 14.39
C GLN A 262 22.42 -4.35 14.59
N PHE A 263 21.52 -3.40 14.32
CA PHE A 263 21.74 -1.99 14.56
C PHE A 263 21.90 -1.67 16.05
N GLU A 264 21.08 -2.25 16.93
CA GLU A 264 21.20 -2.09 18.38
C GLU A 264 22.54 -2.64 18.92
N LEU A 265 23.02 -3.76 18.37
CA LEU A 265 24.32 -4.33 18.72
C LEU A 265 25.49 -3.42 18.30
N GLN A 266 25.41 -2.82 17.11
CA GLN A 266 26.47 -1.95 16.56
C GLN A 266 26.53 -0.57 17.22
N ASN A 267 25.40 0.01 17.67
CA ASN A 267 25.39 1.31 18.36
C ASN A 267 26.14 1.35 19.70
N ASN A 268 26.49 0.20 20.27
CA ASN A 268 27.32 0.15 21.48
C ASN A 268 28.82 0.37 21.19
N GLU A 269 29.21 0.40 19.92
CA GLU A 269 30.56 0.74 19.46
C GLU A 269 30.48 2.12 18.78
N ASP A 270 31.19 3.12 19.31
CA ASP A 270 31.21 4.52 18.83
C ASP A 270 31.66 4.63 17.35
N GLN A 271 30.75 4.41 16.41
CA GLN A 271 30.96 4.72 14.99
C GLN A 271 30.06 5.86 14.52
N ASP A 272 30.73 6.93 14.11
CA ASP A 272 30.19 8.12 13.44
C ASP A 272 29.76 7.75 12.01
N ASP A 273 28.68 6.98 11.87
CA ASP A 273 28.25 6.50 10.56
C ASP A 273 27.00 7.21 10.07
N LYS A 274 27.21 8.12 9.10
CA LYS A 274 26.15 8.79 8.36
C LYS A 274 25.17 7.79 7.71
N ALA A 275 25.61 6.56 7.44
CA ALA A 275 24.81 5.48 6.88
C ALA A 275 23.58 5.11 7.74
N TYR A 276 23.73 5.06 9.07
CA TYR A 276 22.64 4.65 9.99
C TYR A 276 21.84 5.81 10.58
N SER A 277 22.06 7.03 10.08
CA SER A 277 21.42 8.24 10.62
C SER A 277 19.89 8.21 10.53
N PHE A 278 19.32 7.53 9.52
CA PHE A 278 17.88 7.39 9.36
C PHE A 278 17.28 6.54 10.50
N ILE A 279 17.66 5.27 10.58
CA ILE A 279 17.09 4.32 11.54
C ILE A 279 17.37 4.73 12.99
N LYS A 280 18.52 5.35 13.27
CA LYS A 280 18.85 5.89 14.59
C LYS A 280 17.87 6.94 15.09
N GLN A 281 17.40 7.81 14.21
CA GLN A 281 16.45 8.86 14.58
C GLN A 281 15.03 8.33 14.71
N VAL A 282 14.65 7.37 13.87
CA VAL A 282 13.36 6.69 14.03
C VAL A 282 13.35 5.94 15.36
N ALA A 283 14.41 5.18 15.67
CA ALA A 283 14.54 4.45 16.93
C ALA A 283 14.49 5.33 18.19
N GLN A 284 14.91 6.60 18.11
CA GLN A 284 14.81 7.55 19.23
C GLN A 284 13.36 8.01 19.51
N GLU A 285 12.51 7.97 18.50
CA GLU A 285 11.10 8.41 18.57
C GLU A 285 10.16 7.20 18.69
N SER A 286 10.63 5.99 18.38
CA SER A 286 9.88 4.74 18.55
C SER A 286 9.85 4.27 20.01
N THR A 287 8.69 3.75 20.43
CA THR A 287 8.44 3.29 21.81
C THR A 287 8.72 1.81 22.01
N SER A 288 8.78 1.03 20.93
CA SER A 288 9.02 -0.41 20.95
C SER A 288 9.66 -0.86 19.64
N LYS A 289 10.17 -2.10 19.62
CA LYS A 289 10.71 -2.72 18.40
C LYS A 289 9.64 -2.86 17.31
N GLU A 290 8.40 -3.13 17.68
CA GLU A 290 7.28 -3.20 16.75
C GLU A 290 6.98 -1.82 16.13
N ASP A 291 6.98 -0.77 16.95
CA ASP A 291 6.77 0.62 16.53
C ASP A 291 7.94 1.19 15.70
N LEU A 292 9.13 0.59 15.79
CA LEU A 292 10.28 0.91 14.92
C LEU A 292 10.23 0.14 13.59
N ARG A 293 9.67 -1.08 13.61
CA ARG A 293 9.50 -1.93 12.41
C ARG A 293 8.40 -1.38 11.50
N ASP A 294 7.28 -0.97 12.09
CA ASP A 294 6.06 -0.49 11.41
C ASP A 294 6.23 0.92 10.82
#